data_AF-A0A940B6Y4-F1
#
_entry.id   AF-A0A940B6Y4-F1
#
_cell.length_a   1.000
_cell.length_b   1.000
_cell.length_c   1.000
_cell.angle_alpha   90.00
_cell.angle_beta   90.00
_cell.angle_gamma   90.00
#
_symmetry.space_group_name_H-M   'P 1'
#
loop_
_entity.id
_entity.type
_entity.pdbx_description
1 polymer ?
#
loop_
_entity_poly.entity_id
_entity_poly.type
_entity_poly.pdbx_seq_one_letter_code
_entity_poly.pdbx_strand_id
1 'polypeptide(L)'
;MENEISPKANQKKFQGFNGNHLKLFAITAMTIDHLTSVIWPGYHYEWWIILLHIIGRLTAPTMWFMIVEGFHYTHDVKKYASRLFIFAIVSHFAYNFCFGIPFVPFKTGAFNQTSVMWPLAWAVVALYMFKGEKCSSWPRWLKTVLFILICAVCFPSDWSSIAVLSIVYINDNYGNLKKQILAMMLCVLMYSIVWFFAIDKVYAFIQLGVIIVWPFMANYNGQRGKWKGMKWFFYIYYPLHLVLIGLLRLYLHGNVGVIVGGQ
;
A
#
# COMPACT_ATOMS: atom_id res chain seq x y z
N MET A 1 -17.76 36.29 50.55
CA MET A 1 -16.29 36.38 50.39
C MET A 1 -15.78 34.98 50.59
N GLU A 2 -15.28 34.23 49.62
CA GLU A 2 -14.72 34.56 48.32
C GLU A 2 -15.18 33.55 47.26
N ASN A 3 -15.30 34.05 46.04
CA ASN A 3 -15.33 33.26 44.82
C ASN A 3 -14.00 32.53 44.66
N GLU A 4 -14.00 31.31 44.14
CA GLU A 4 -13.10 30.96 43.04
C GLU A 4 -13.77 29.93 42.11
N ILE A 5 -14.05 30.37 40.89
CA ILE A 5 -14.50 29.58 39.75
C ILE A 5 -13.30 29.40 38.81
N SER A 6 -12.95 28.13 38.52
CA SER A 6 -12.29 27.63 37.29
C SER A 6 -10.79 27.99 37.08
N PRO A 7 -9.95 27.17 36.41
CA PRO A 7 -10.32 26.27 35.32
C PRO A 7 -9.84 24.82 35.45
N LYS A 8 -10.78 23.87 35.29
CA LYS A 8 -10.43 22.56 34.75
C LYS A 8 -9.95 22.79 33.32
N ALA A 9 -8.63 22.89 33.16
CA ALA A 9 -7.97 22.85 31.88
C ALA A 9 -8.55 21.67 31.10
N ASN A 10 -9.22 21.98 30.00
CA ASN A 10 -9.79 21.02 29.08
C ASN A 10 -8.62 20.34 28.38
N GLN A 11 -7.97 19.38 29.06
CA GLN A 11 -6.95 18.53 28.48
C GLN A 11 -7.63 17.78 27.34
N LYS A 12 -7.39 18.22 26.11
CA LYS A 12 -7.76 17.48 24.90
C LYS A 12 -7.05 16.13 24.98
N LYS A 13 -7.72 15.13 25.54
CA LYS A 13 -7.30 13.74 25.53
C LYS A 13 -6.97 13.39 24.08
N PHE A 14 -5.75 12.90 23.83
CA PHE A 14 -5.32 12.53 22.47
C PHE A 14 -6.40 11.66 21.84
N GLN A 15 -7.09 12.19 20.81
CA GLN A 15 -8.24 11.54 20.20
C GLN A 15 -7.84 10.46 19.18
N GLY A 16 -6.57 10.02 19.20
CA GLY A 16 -6.01 9.14 18.20
C GLY A 16 -5.74 9.81 16.85
N PHE A 17 -5.18 9.03 15.93
CA PHE A 17 -5.03 9.39 14.53
C PHE A 17 -6.34 9.15 13.78
N ASN A 18 -6.68 10.05 12.86
CA ASN A 18 -7.77 9.83 11.91
C ASN A 18 -7.22 9.34 10.57
N GLY A 19 -8.10 8.99 9.63
CA GLY A 19 -7.72 8.44 8.34
C GLY A 19 -6.89 9.40 7.49
N ASN A 20 -7.05 10.71 7.66
CA ASN A 20 -6.20 11.69 7.00
C ASN A 20 -4.76 11.66 7.56
N HIS A 21 -4.59 11.55 8.88
CA HIS A 21 -3.25 11.44 9.48
C HIS A 21 -2.53 10.17 9.01
N LEU A 22 -3.22 9.02 9.01
CA LEU A 22 -2.64 7.76 8.53
C LEU A 22 -2.19 7.86 7.07
N LYS A 23 -3.02 8.47 6.20
CA LYS A 23 -2.65 8.71 4.81
C LYS A 23 -1.43 9.62 4.66
N LEU A 24 -1.34 10.67 5.48
CA LEU A 24 -0.19 11.58 5.48
C LEU A 24 1.09 10.86 5.89
N PHE A 25 1.07 10.06 6.96
CA PHE A 25 2.23 9.26 7.36
C PHE A 25 2.65 8.29 6.26
N ALA A 26 1.68 7.63 5.61
CA ALA A 26 1.95 6.70 4.55
C ALA A 26 2.55 7.36 3.29
N ILE A 27 2.03 8.51 2.83
CA ILE A 27 2.61 9.18 1.64
C ILE A 27 4.01 9.74 1.91
N THR A 28 4.28 10.21 3.13
CA THR A 28 5.62 10.66 3.52
C THR A 28 6.60 9.49 3.51
N ALA A 29 6.23 8.36 4.13
CA ALA A 29 7.03 7.14 4.12
C ALA A 29 7.27 6.62 2.68
N MET A 30 6.25 6.61 1.83
CA MET A 30 6.33 6.21 0.42
C MET A 30 7.32 7.07 -0.35
N THR A 31 7.30 8.39 -0.13
CA THR A 31 8.20 9.32 -0.81
C THR A 31 9.64 9.12 -0.36
N ILE A 32 9.87 8.88 0.92
CA ILE A 32 11.20 8.54 1.43
C ILE A 32 11.72 7.25 0.76
N ASP A 33 10.89 6.20 0.67
CA ASP A 33 11.28 4.92 0.08
C ASP A 33 11.62 5.04 -1.41
N HIS A 34 10.77 5.74 -2.19
CA HIS A 34 11.00 5.94 -3.61
C HIS A 34 12.19 6.85 -3.89
N LEU A 35 12.37 7.94 -3.12
CA LEU A 35 13.56 8.78 -3.22
C LEU A 35 14.82 7.97 -2.91
N THR A 36 14.81 7.18 -1.85
CA THR A 36 15.95 6.33 -1.46
C THR A 36 16.29 5.34 -2.59
N SER A 37 15.28 4.69 -3.15
CA SER A 37 15.43 3.74 -4.27
C SER A 37 16.01 4.37 -5.54
N VAL A 38 15.72 5.66 -5.77
CA VAL A 38 16.19 6.39 -6.95
C VAL A 38 17.55 7.04 -6.76
N ILE A 39 17.84 7.59 -5.58
CA ILE A 39 19.12 8.25 -5.28
C ILE A 39 20.23 7.21 -5.08
N TRP A 40 19.90 6.07 -4.49
CA TRP A 40 20.81 4.94 -4.25
C TRP A 40 20.25 3.65 -4.86
N PRO A 41 20.31 3.52 -6.19
CA PRO A 41 19.81 2.33 -6.88
C PRO A 41 20.69 1.09 -6.62
N GLY A 42 20.12 -0.11 -6.71
CA GLY A 42 20.90 -1.36 -6.66
C GLY A 42 20.99 -2.06 -5.30
N TYR A 43 19.98 -1.92 -4.44
CA TYR A 43 19.87 -2.62 -3.15
C TYR A 43 21.09 -2.45 -2.22
N HIS A 44 21.39 -1.20 -1.95
CA HIS A 44 22.38 -0.79 -0.95
C HIS A 44 22.11 -1.39 0.46
N TYR A 45 23.18 -1.71 1.19
CA TYR A 45 23.14 -2.38 2.50
C TYR A 45 23.61 -1.50 3.67
N GLU A 46 23.89 -0.23 3.40
CA GLU A 46 24.25 0.76 4.41
C GLU A 46 23.10 0.89 5.41
N TRP A 47 23.39 0.82 6.71
CA TRP A 47 22.37 0.71 7.75
C TRP A 47 21.32 1.83 7.70
N TRP A 48 21.73 3.04 7.32
CA TRP A 48 20.84 4.20 7.24
C TRP A 48 19.94 4.14 5.98
N ILE A 49 20.41 3.57 4.86
CA ILE A 49 19.58 3.31 3.67
C ILE A 49 18.53 2.24 3.99
N ILE A 50 18.96 1.15 4.64
CA ILE A 50 18.07 0.10 5.12
C ILE A 50 16.99 0.70 6.03
N LEU A 51 17.36 1.60 6.95
CA LEU A 51 16.42 2.27 7.84
C LEU A 51 15.37 3.10 7.06
N LEU A 52 15.78 3.83 6.03
CA LEU A 52 14.85 4.59 5.18
C LEU A 52 13.86 3.66 4.46
N HIS A 53 14.32 2.52 3.94
CA HIS A 53 13.44 1.52 3.34
C HIS A 53 12.48 0.88 4.35
N ILE A 54 12.94 0.61 5.58
CA ILE A 54 12.10 0.11 6.67
C ILE A 54 10.99 1.11 7.01
N ILE A 55 11.31 2.41 7.10
CA ILE A 55 10.31 3.48 7.27
C ILE A 55 9.31 3.44 6.11
N GLY A 56 9.80 3.26 4.88
CA GLY A 56 9.00 3.06 3.67
C GLY A 56 7.93 1.98 3.76
N ARG A 57 8.25 0.85 4.42
CA ARG A 57 7.33 -0.28 4.60
C ARG A 57 6.08 0.04 5.41
N LEU A 58 6.01 1.20 6.08
CA LEU A 58 4.78 1.70 6.71
C LEU A 58 3.63 1.89 5.69
N THR A 59 3.97 2.23 4.45
CA THR A 59 3.00 2.67 3.43
C THR A 59 2.02 1.57 3.04
N ALA A 60 2.53 0.44 2.56
CA ALA A 60 1.73 -0.65 2.03
C ALA A 60 0.66 -1.17 3.01
N PRO A 61 0.98 -1.56 4.26
CA PRO A 61 -0.02 -2.03 5.21
C PRO A 61 -1.02 -0.95 5.60
N THR A 62 -0.60 0.33 5.63
CA THR A 62 -1.54 1.44 5.85
C THR A 62 -2.54 1.54 4.68
N MET A 63 -2.09 1.39 3.44
CA MET A 63 -2.98 1.40 2.28
C MET A 63 -3.92 0.18 2.27
N TRP A 64 -3.41 -1.01 2.61
CA TRP A 64 -4.24 -2.21 2.70
C TRP A 64 -5.36 -2.03 3.73
N PHE A 65 -5.02 -1.52 4.91
CA PHE A 65 -5.99 -1.20 5.95
C PHE A 65 -7.01 -0.15 5.48
N MET A 66 -6.55 0.93 4.83
CA MET A 66 -7.43 1.98 4.29
C MET A 66 -8.35 1.48 3.17
N ILE A 67 -7.95 0.46 2.40
CA ILE A 67 -8.82 -0.18 1.41
C ILE A 67 -9.95 -0.93 2.10
N VAL A 68 -9.65 -1.68 3.16
CA VAL A 68 -10.66 -2.39 3.97
C VAL A 68 -11.63 -1.40 4.61
N GLU A 69 -11.12 -0.36 5.28
CA GLU A 69 -11.94 0.73 5.82
C GLU A 69 -12.83 1.34 4.72
N GLY A 70 -12.22 1.70 3.59
CA GLY A 70 -12.94 2.27 2.45
C GLY A 70 -14.04 1.36 1.89
N PHE A 71 -13.84 0.04 1.93
CA PHE A 71 -14.83 -0.95 1.52
C PHE A 71 -16.04 -1.00 2.45
N HIS A 72 -15.84 -0.94 3.77
CA HIS A 72 -16.94 -0.93 4.75
C HIS A 72 -17.76 0.36 4.75
N TYR A 73 -17.14 1.49 4.39
CA TYR A 73 -17.81 2.80 4.36
C TYR A 73 -18.34 3.23 2.99
N THR A 74 -18.00 2.52 1.90
CA THR A 74 -18.46 2.92 0.56
C THR A 74 -19.91 2.47 0.32
N HIS A 75 -20.72 3.36 -0.25
CA HIS A 75 -22.08 3.02 -0.65
C HIS A 75 -22.13 2.36 -2.03
N ASP A 76 -21.10 2.60 -2.85
CA ASP A 76 -20.99 2.07 -4.21
C ASP A 76 -19.58 1.50 -4.43
N VAL A 77 -19.47 0.19 -4.22
CA VAL A 77 -18.22 -0.56 -4.37
C VAL A 77 -17.76 -0.57 -5.83
N LYS A 78 -18.67 -0.57 -6.80
CA LYS A 78 -18.33 -0.60 -8.24
C LYS A 78 -17.68 0.72 -8.67
N LYS A 79 -18.26 1.86 -8.28
CA LYS A 79 -17.63 3.17 -8.50
C LYS A 79 -16.32 3.30 -7.72
N TYR A 80 -16.19 2.65 -6.58
CA TYR A 80 -14.93 2.63 -5.84
C TYR A 80 -13.84 1.88 -6.57
N ALA A 81 -14.11 0.64 -7.00
CA ALA A 81 -13.19 -0.16 -7.80
C ALA A 81 -12.82 0.53 -9.12
N SER A 82 -13.82 1.07 -9.85
CA SER A 82 -13.59 1.79 -11.10
C SER A 82 -12.61 2.95 -10.95
N ARG A 83 -12.75 3.77 -9.88
CA ARG A 83 -11.78 4.84 -9.60
C ARG A 83 -10.38 4.30 -9.37
N LEU A 84 -10.26 3.23 -8.58
CA LEU A 84 -8.95 2.62 -8.33
C LEU A 84 -8.32 2.09 -9.62
N PHE A 85 -9.09 1.47 -10.53
CA PHE A 85 -8.59 1.02 -11.82
C PHE A 85 -8.14 2.17 -12.73
N ILE A 86 -8.91 3.26 -12.81
CA ILE A 86 -8.51 4.46 -13.58
C ILE A 86 -7.16 4.97 -13.07
N PHE A 87 -7.01 5.12 -11.75
CA PHE A 87 -5.75 5.58 -11.18
C PHE A 87 -4.64 4.52 -11.27
N ALA A 88 -4.95 3.23 -11.24
CA ALA A 88 -3.96 2.17 -11.44
C ALA A 88 -3.35 2.22 -12.85
N ILE A 89 -4.16 2.50 -13.87
CA ILE A 89 -3.67 2.67 -15.26
C ILE A 89 -2.77 3.90 -15.36
N VAL A 90 -3.19 5.05 -14.82
CA VAL A 90 -2.35 6.27 -14.82
C VAL A 90 -1.05 6.03 -14.04
N SER A 91 -1.16 5.35 -12.90
CA SER A 91 -0.03 5.03 -12.03
C SER A 91 0.95 4.03 -12.63
N HIS A 92 0.49 3.15 -13.53
CA HIS A 92 1.37 2.24 -14.26
C HIS A 92 2.44 3.01 -15.04
N PHE A 93 2.02 3.99 -15.85
CA PHE A 93 2.96 4.81 -16.62
C PHE A 93 3.86 5.64 -15.72
N ALA A 94 3.32 6.23 -14.64
CA ALA A 94 4.11 7.02 -13.70
C ALA A 94 5.16 6.17 -12.95
N TYR A 95 4.79 4.96 -12.51
CA TYR A 95 5.67 4.04 -11.80
C TYR A 95 6.78 3.52 -12.73
N ASN A 96 6.41 3.08 -13.93
CA ASN A 96 7.37 2.58 -14.90
C ASN A 96 8.33 3.68 -15.34
N PHE A 97 7.81 4.90 -15.53
CA PHE A 97 8.66 6.07 -15.77
C PHE A 97 9.62 6.29 -14.60
N CYS A 98 9.12 6.36 -13.36
CA CYS A 98 9.93 6.62 -12.16
C CYS A 98 11.17 5.73 -12.06
N PHE A 99 10.99 4.43 -12.29
CA PHE A 99 12.04 3.42 -12.09
C PHE A 99 12.76 2.98 -13.37
N GLY A 100 12.46 3.59 -14.51
CA GLY A 100 13.07 3.23 -15.81
C GLY A 100 12.67 1.86 -16.31
N ILE A 101 11.47 1.40 -15.97
CA ILE A 101 10.89 0.13 -16.41
C ILE A 101 10.17 0.39 -17.75
N PRO A 102 10.26 -0.51 -18.75
CA PRO A 102 9.54 -0.31 -19.99
C PRO A 102 8.02 -0.25 -19.78
N PHE A 103 7.34 0.63 -20.52
CA PHE A 103 5.87 0.77 -20.43
C PHE A 103 5.09 -0.42 -20.97
N VAL A 104 5.67 -1.17 -21.91
CA VAL A 104 4.99 -2.34 -22.51
C VAL A 104 5.22 -3.54 -21.60
N PRO A 105 4.18 -4.15 -21.01
CA PRO A 105 4.32 -5.35 -20.20
C PRO A 105 5.04 -6.47 -20.95
N PHE A 106 5.70 -7.36 -20.22
CA PHE A 106 6.47 -8.51 -20.76
C PHE A 106 7.66 -8.17 -21.68
N LYS A 107 8.10 -6.91 -21.75
CA LYS A 107 9.28 -6.53 -22.53
C LYS A 107 10.60 -6.92 -21.83
N THR A 108 10.64 -6.88 -20.50
CA THR A 108 11.77 -7.35 -19.64
C THR A 108 11.23 -8.23 -18.49
N GLY A 109 12.09 -8.94 -17.76
CA GLY A 109 11.70 -9.86 -16.66
C GLY A 109 11.79 -9.20 -15.28
N ALA A 110 11.01 -9.53 -14.24
CA ALA A 110 10.08 -10.63 -14.00
C ALA A 110 8.74 -10.12 -13.41
N PHE A 111 7.68 -9.78 -14.14
CA PHE A 111 7.42 -9.63 -15.57
C PHE A 111 6.75 -8.27 -15.80
N ASN A 112 7.53 -7.30 -16.28
CA ASN A 112 7.30 -5.84 -16.31
C ASN A 112 6.30 -5.28 -15.29
N GLN A 113 6.85 -4.72 -14.22
CA GLN A 113 6.13 -4.31 -13.03
C GLN A 113 5.08 -3.24 -13.29
N THR A 114 4.14 -3.16 -12.35
CA THR A 114 3.16 -2.08 -12.28
C THR A 114 3.00 -1.62 -10.83
N SER A 115 2.46 -0.41 -10.66
CA SER A 115 2.28 0.22 -9.36
C SER A 115 1.41 -0.59 -8.37
N VAL A 116 1.58 -0.31 -7.08
CA VAL A 116 0.76 -0.89 -6.00
C VAL A 116 -0.74 -0.59 -6.16
N MET A 117 -1.14 0.44 -6.92
CA MET A 117 -2.56 0.74 -7.17
C MET A 117 -3.29 -0.40 -7.88
N TRP A 118 -2.60 -1.20 -8.70
CA TRP A 118 -3.16 -2.33 -9.43
C TRP A 118 -3.73 -3.42 -8.50
N PRO A 119 -2.95 -4.00 -7.57
CA PRO A 119 -3.46 -5.01 -6.64
C PRO A 119 -4.46 -4.41 -5.65
N LEU A 120 -4.36 -3.12 -5.29
CA LEU A 120 -5.38 -2.47 -4.47
C LEU A 120 -6.75 -2.45 -5.16
N ALA A 121 -6.81 -2.17 -6.46
CA ALA A 121 -8.05 -2.19 -7.24
C ALA A 121 -8.65 -3.61 -7.30
N TRP A 122 -7.82 -4.60 -7.59
CA TRP A 122 -8.22 -6.00 -7.63
C TRP A 122 -8.62 -6.57 -6.27
N ALA A 123 -8.02 -6.11 -5.19
CA ALA A 123 -8.42 -6.48 -3.85
C ALA A 123 -9.85 -6.04 -3.53
N VAL A 124 -10.28 -4.85 -3.99
CA VAL A 124 -11.69 -4.42 -3.85
C VAL A 124 -12.63 -5.36 -4.64
N VAL A 125 -12.21 -5.84 -5.82
CA VAL A 125 -12.98 -6.84 -6.59
C VAL A 125 -13.07 -8.16 -5.82
N ALA A 126 -11.96 -8.63 -5.24
CA ALA A 126 -11.93 -9.84 -4.41
C ALA A 126 -12.85 -9.69 -3.18
N LEU A 127 -12.80 -8.56 -2.48
CA LEU A 127 -13.70 -8.27 -1.36
C LEU A 127 -15.18 -8.27 -1.79
N TYR A 128 -15.50 -7.64 -2.92
CA TYR A 128 -16.85 -7.63 -3.46
C TYR A 128 -17.33 -9.05 -3.83
N MET A 129 -16.46 -9.87 -4.42
CA MET A 129 -16.75 -11.26 -4.76
C MET A 129 -17.05 -12.11 -3.50
N PHE A 130 -16.30 -11.91 -2.41
CA PHE A 130 -16.45 -12.69 -1.19
C PHE A 130 -17.57 -12.19 -0.26
N LYS A 131 -17.80 -10.87 -0.19
CA LYS A 131 -18.74 -10.25 0.77
C LYS A 131 -19.98 -9.63 0.14
N GLY A 132 -20.00 -9.42 -1.18
CA GLY A 132 -21.14 -8.83 -1.87
C GLY A 132 -22.32 -9.78 -1.95
N GLU A 133 -23.52 -9.30 -1.62
CA GLU A 133 -24.75 -10.10 -1.61
C GLU A 133 -25.03 -10.78 -2.96
N LYS A 134 -24.74 -10.08 -4.08
CA LYS A 134 -24.93 -10.60 -5.44
C LYS A 134 -24.07 -11.82 -5.77
N CYS A 135 -22.93 -11.97 -5.11
CA CYS A 135 -22.00 -13.09 -5.29
C CYS A 135 -22.17 -14.15 -4.18
N SER A 136 -23.11 -13.98 -3.25
CA SER A 136 -23.30 -14.90 -2.12
C SER A 136 -23.64 -16.31 -2.59
N SER A 137 -24.49 -16.43 -3.62
CA SER A 137 -24.92 -17.70 -4.22
C SER A 137 -23.86 -18.40 -5.07
N TRP A 138 -22.72 -17.77 -5.36
CA TRP A 138 -21.69 -18.39 -6.18
C TRP A 138 -21.02 -19.55 -5.44
N PRO A 139 -20.76 -20.69 -6.12
CA PRO A 139 -20.15 -21.84 -5.48
C PRO A 139 -18.72 -21.52 -5.05
N ARG A 140 -18.27 -22.16 -3.96
CA ARG A 140 -16.96 -21.88 -3.35
C ARG A 140 -15.80 -22.10 -4.31
N TRP A 141 -15.86 -23.15 -5.14
CA TRP A 141 -14.81 -23.45 -6.12
C TRP A 141 -14.63 -22.31 -7.14
N LEU A 142 -15.72 -21.70 -7.60
CA LEU A 142 -15.67 -20.59 -8.56
C LEU A 142 -15.00 -19.37 -7.92
N LYS A 143 -15.36 -19.05 -6.67
CA LYS A 143 -14.71 -17.96 -5.92
C LYS A 143 -13.22 -18.23 -5.74
N THR A 144 -12.83 -19.47 -5.44
CA THR A 144 -11.41 -19.86 -5.32
C THR A 144 -10.67 -19.71 -6.64
N VAL A 145 -11.22 -20.20 -7.75
CA VAL A 145 -10.59 -20.07 -9.09
C VAL A 145 -10.43 -18.60 -9.47
N LEU A 146 -11.48 -17.79 -9.33
CA LEU A 146 -11.41 -16.35 -9.61
C LEU A 146 -10.40 -15.65 -8.70
N PHE A 147 -10.31 -16.03 -7.42
CA PHE A 147 -9.31 -15.47 -6.51
C PHE A 147 -7.88 -15.82 -6.94
N ILE A 148 -7.63 -17.06 -7.37
CA ILE A 148 -6.33 -17.48 -7.91
C ILE A 148 -5.99 -16.67 -9.17
N LEU A 149 -6.96 -16.45 -10.06
CA LEU A 149 -6.77 -15.61 -11.25
C LEU A 149 -6.46 -14.16 -10.90
N ILE A 150 -7.13 -13.59 -9.88
CA ILE A 150 -6.81 -12.26 -9.36
C ILE A 150 -5.37 -12.21 -8.86
N CYS A 151 -4.95 -13.19 -8.06
CA CYS A 151 -3.58 -13.29 -7.58
C CYS A 151 -2.57 -13.41 -8.73
N ALA A 152 -2.88 -14.19 -9.77
CA ALA A 152 -2.01 -14.33 -10.94
C ALA A 152 -1.83 -13.00 -11.69
N VAL A 153 -2.92 -12.26 -11.92
CA VAL A 153 -2.89 -10.94 -12.60
C VAL A 153 -2.21 -9.86 -11.74
N CYS A 154 -2.21 -10.01 -10.42
CA CYS A 154 -1.52 -9.11 -9.49
C CYS A 154 -0.08 -9.54 -9.23
N PHE A 155 0.37 -10.70 -9.69
CA PHE A 155 1.72 -11.18 -9.42
C PHE A 155 2.83 -10.20 -9.83
N PRO A 156 2.78 -9.53 -11.00
CA PRO A 156 3.85 -8.62 -11.42
C PRO A 156 3.80 -7.22 -10.79
N SER A 157 2.79 -6.88 -9.98
CA SER A 157 2.72 -5.55 -9.38
C SER A 157 3.64 -5.38 -8.18
N ASP A 158 3.90 -4.14 -7.79
CA ASP A 158 4.50 -3.83 -6.49
C ASP A 158 3.65 -4.44 -5.36
N TRP A 159 4.34 -5.09 -4.40
CA TRP A 159 3.77 -6.00 -3.38
C TRP A 159 3.02 -7.24 -3.91
N SER A 160 3.05 -7.49 -5.22
CA SER A 160 2.54 -8.69 -5.87
C SER A 160 1.09 -9.05 -5.44
N SER A 161 0.75 -10.34 -5.47
CA SER A 161 -0.52 -10.89 -4.98
C SER A 161 -0.67 -10.81 -3.46
N ILE A 162 0.42 -10.53 -2.74
CA ILE A 162 0.45 -10.44 -1.27
C ILE A 162 -0.41 -9.28 -0.80
N ALA A 163 -0.40 -8.16 -1.51
CA ALA A 163 -1.29 -7.04 -1.21
C ALA A 163 -2.78 -7.48 -1.22
N VAL A 164 -3.19 -8.28 -2.21
CA VAL A 164 -4.57 -8.79 -2.29
C VAL A 164 -4.87 -9.74 -1.13
N LEU A 165 -3.98 -10.69 -0.85
CA LEU A 165 -4.12 -11.64 0.26
C LEU A 165 -4.24 -10.91 1.59
N SER A 166 -3.32 -9.99 1.89
CA SER A 166 -3.30 -9.19 3.10
C SER A 166 -4.61 -8.41 3.27
N ILE A 167 -5.12 -7.76 2.21
CA ILE A 167 -6.38 -7.02 2.28
C ILE A 167 -7.56 -7.93 2.60
N VAL A 168 -7.67 -9.09 1.95
CA VAL A 168 -8.75 -10.05 2.21
C VAL A 168 -8.70 -10.55 3.65
N TYR A 169 -7.53 -10.93 4.15
CA TYR A 169 -7.39 -11.42 5.52
C TYR A 169 -7.51 -10.34 6.60
N ILE A 170 -7.08 -9.11 6.33
CA ILE A 170 -7.36 -7.95 7.20
C ILE A 170 -8.88 -7.73 7.28
N ASN A 171 -9.59 -7.88 6.17
CA ASN A 171 -11.05 -7.75 6.15
C ASN A 171 -11.77 -8.91 6.87
N ASP A 172 -11.30 -10.14 6.73
CA ASP A 172 -11.89 -11.28 7.45
C ASP A 172 -11.74 -11.17 8.98
N ASN A 173 -10.72 -10.42 9.43
CA ASN A 173 -10.48 -10.12 10.83
C ASN A 173 -10.91 -8.70 11.23
N TYR A 174 -11.80 -8.07 10.45
CA TYR A 174 -12.24 -6.69 10.70
C TYR A 174 -12.78 -6.52 12.13
N GLY A 175 -12.33 -5.46 12.81
CA GLY A 175 -12.66 -5.18 14.21
C GLY A 175 -11.73 -5.82 15.25
N ASN A 176 -10.85 -6.75 14.87
CA ASN A 176 -9.83 -7.30 15.76
C ASN A 176 -8.41 -6.99 15.27
N LEU A 177 -7.85 -5.87 15.74
CA LEU A 177 -6.55 -5.37 15.30
C LEU A 177 -5.42 -6.41 15.42
N LYS A 178 -5.36 -7.16 16.53
CA LYS A 178 -4.30 -8.17 16.72
C LYS A 178 -4.36 -9.25 15.64
N LYS A 179 -5.57 -9.73 15.31
CA LYS A 179 -5.75 -10.70 14.24
C LYS A 179 -5.49 -10.12 12.85
N GLN A 180 -5.85 -8.85 12.61
CA GLN A 180 -5.53 -8.16 11.35
C GLN A 180 -4.02 -8.06 11.13
N ILE A 181 -3.28 -7.60 12.15
CA ILE A 181 -1.81 -7.51 12.11
C ILE A 181 -1.20 -8.90 11.94
N LEU A 182 -1.63 -9.90 12.71
CA LEU A 182 -1.12 -11.27 12.58
C LEU A 182 -1.32 -11.84 11.18
N ALA A 183 -2.53 -11.74 10.63
CA ALA A 183 -2.83 -12.29 9.31
C ALA A 183 -2.03 -11.58 8.20
N MET A 184 -1.92 -10.26 8.28
CA MET A 184 -1.07 -9.47 7.39
C MET A 184 0.40 -9.90 7.48
N MET A 185 0.94 -10.07 8.70
CA MET A 185 2.31 -10.52 8.92
C MET A 185 2.57 -11.92 8.35
N LEU A 186 1.60 -12.84 8.44
CA LEU A 186 1.73 -14.18 7.84
C LEU A 186 1.81 -14.10 6.30
N CYS A 187 0.99 -13.26 5.67
CA CYS A 187 1.08 -13.03 4.22
C CYS A 187 2.42 -12.39 3.83
N VAL A 188 2.88 -11.40 4.58
CA VAL A 188 4.16 -10.73 4.31
C VAL A 188 5.35 -11.64 4.59
N LEU A 189 5.25 -12.55 5.57
CA LEU A 189 6.27 -13.57 5.81
C LEU A 189 6.41 -14.48 4.59
N MET A 190 5.30 -14.90 3.98
CA MET A 190 5.35 -15.66 2.72
C MET A 190 6.08 -14.88 1.62
N TYR A 191 5.80 -13.58 1.49
CA TYR A 191 6.51 -12.70 0.54
C TYR A 191 8.01 -12.60 0.83
N SER A 192 8.35 -12.45 2.11
CA SER A 192 9.73 -12.33 2.60
C SER A 192 10.50 -13.61 2.30
N ILE A 193 9.89 -14.78 2.49
CA ILE A 193 10.48 -16.08 2.15
C ILE A 193 10.80 -16.16 0.65
N VAL A 194 9.87 -15.76 -0.23
CA VAL A 194 10.12 -15.73 -1.67
C VAL A 194 11.29 -14.81 -2.00
N TRP A 195 11.32 -13.60 -1.43
CA TRP A 195 12.42 -12.66 -1.61
C TRP A 195 13.76 -13.23 -1.16
N PHE A 196 13.79 -13.94 -0.03
CA PHE A 196 15.01 -14.49 0.55
C PHE A 196 15.68 -15.52 -0.36
N PHE A 197 14.86 -16.35 -1.02
CA PHE A 197 15.35 -17.42 -1.89
C PHE A 197 15.53 -16.98 -3.35
N ALA A 198 14.75 -16.00 -3.84
CA ALA A 198 14.67 -15.69 -5.27
C ALA A 198 15.24 -14.32 -5.67
N ILE A 199 15.43 -13.38 -4.73
CA ILE A 199 15.80 -11.99 -5.06
C ILE A 199 16.98 -11.51 -4.21
N ASP A 200 16.74 -11.19 -2.94
CA ASP A 200 17.76 -10.67 -2.04
C ASP A 200 17.45 -10.98 -0.57
N LYS A 201 18.46 -11.44 0.16
CA LYS A 201 18.33 -11.90 1.56
C LYS A 201 18.11 -10.75 2.54
N VAL A 202 18.76 -9.61 2.34
CA VAL A 202 18.64 -8.47 3.26
C VAL A 202 17.28 -7.81 3.07
N TYR A 203 16.90 -7.56 1.82
CA TYR A 203 15.62 -6.94 1.48
C TYR A 203 14.42 -7.85 1.79
N ALA A 204 14.61 -9.18 1.83
CA ALA A 204 13.63 -10.09 2.39
C ALA A 204 13.25 -9.75 3.83
N PHE A 205 14.24 -9.49 4.70
CA PHE A 205 13.98 -9.09 6.08
C PHE A 205 13.41 -7.67 6.17
N ILE A 206 13.81 -6.77 5.27
CA ILE A 206 13.22 -5.42 5.20
C ILE A 206 11.70 -5.50 5.01
N GLN A 207 11.18 -6.45 4.22
CA GLN A 207 9.72 -6.61 4.03
C GLN A 207 8.97 -6.82 5.36
N LEU A 208 9.57 -7.47 6.36
CA LEU A 208 8.97 -7.66 7.68
C LEU A 208 8.82 -6.34 8.47
N GLY A 209 9.49 -5.27 8.04
CA GLY A 209 9.37 -3.92 8.59
C GLY A 209 7.95 -3.33 8.53
N VAL A 210 7.03 -3.95 7.76
CA VAL A 210 5.59 -3.59 7.77
C VAL A 210 4.98 -3.60 9.17
N ILE A 211 5.56 -4.33 10.13
CA ILE A 211 5.09 -4.37 11.53
C ILE A 211 5.05 -2.99 12.20
N ILE A 212 5.85 -2.03 11.72
CA ILE A 212 5.88 -0.63 12.21
C ILE A 212 4.51 0.05 12.06
N VAL A 213 3.63 -0.46 11.19
CA VAL A 213 2.25 0.03 11.06
C VAL A 213 1.41 -0.14 12.33
N TRP A 214 1.76 -1.12 13.19
CA TRP A 214 0.94 -1.48 14.35
C TRP A 214 0.64 -0.28 15.26
N PRO A 215 1.62 0.49 15.79
CA PRO A 215 1.31 1.66 16.62
C PRO A 215 0.40 2.69 15.92
N PHE A 216 0.50 2.86 14.60
CA PHE A 216 -0.34 3.79 13.85
C PHE A 216 -1.78 3.30 13.77
N MET A 217 -1.98 2.01 13.47
CA MET A 217 -3.32 1.39 13.44
C MET A 217 -3.92 1.26 14.84
N ALA A 218 -3.12 0.99 15.88
CA ALA A 218 -3.58 0.91 17.27
C ALA A 218 -4.12 2.25 17.79
N ASN A 219 -3.55 3.36 17.30
CA ASN A 219 -3.99 4.70 17.65
C ASN A 219 -5.01 5.26 16.66
N TYR A 220 -5.49 4.47 15.69
CA TYR A 220 -6.52 4.92 14.76
C TYR A 220 -7.88 5.00 15.45
N ASN A 221 -8.57 6.13 15.25
CA ASN A 221 -9.82 6.44 15.95
C ASN A 221 -11.09 6.12 15.15
N GLY A 222 -10.98 5.44 14.00
CA GLY A 222 -12.12 5.07 13.16
C GLY A 222 -12.73 6.22 12.36
N GLN A 223 -12.22 7.45 12.49
CA GLN A 223 -12.77 8.60 11.78
C GLN A 223 -11.98 8.89 10.52
N ARG A 224 -12.69 9.28 9.44
CA ARG A 224 -12.07 9.69 8.17
C ARG A 224 -11.16 10.93 8.30
N GLY A 225 -11.48 11.84 9.21
CA GLY A 225 -10.82 13.14 9.36
C GLY A 225 -11.55 14.28 8.64
N LYS A 226 -11.23 15.53 9.00
CA LYS A 226 -11.98 16.73 8.58
C LYS A 226 -11.74 17.16 7.12
N TRP A 227 -10.57 16.88 6.56
CA TRP A 227 -10.22 17.27 5.20
C TRP A 227 -10.91 16.38 4.17
N LYS A 228 -12.04 16.85 3.63
CA LYS A 228 -12.86 16.12 2.65
C LYS A 228 -12.14 15.91 1.30
N GLY A 229 -11.24 16.82 0.93
CA GLY A 229 -10.44 16.78 -0.30
C GLY A 229 -9.27 15.79 -0.30
N MET A 230 -8.92 15.20 0.86
CA MET A 230 -7.80 14.27 1.01
C MET A 230 -7.83 13.12 -0.01
N LYS A 231 -9.02 12.65 -0.39
CA LYS A 231 -9.19 11.61 -1.39
C LYS A 231 -8.57 12.00 -2.75
N TRP A 232 -8.93 13.17 -3.26
CA TRP A 232 -8.47 13.63 -4.58
C TRP A 232 -7.01 14.07 -4.53
N PHE A 233 -6.60 14.71 -3.43
CA PHE A 233 -5.19 15.01 -3.18
C PHE A 233 -4.33 13.74 -3.28
N PHE A 234 -4.72 12.67 -2.58
CA PHE A 234 -3.99 11.40 -2.60
C PHE A 234 -3.90 10.80 -4.01
N TYR A 235 -5.01 10.81 -4.75
CA TYR A 235 -5.05 10.28 -6.11
C TYR A 235 -4.19 11.05 -7.12
N ILE A 236 -4.05 12.37 -6.94
CA ILE A 236 -3.17 13.20 -7.78
C ILE A 236 -1.72 13.07 -7.33
N TYR A 237 -1.49 13.07 -6.03
CA TYR A 237 -0.17 12.96 -5.43
C TYR A 237 0.54 11.68 -5.88
N TYR A 238 -0.16 10.55 -5.94
CA TYR A 238 0.45 9.27 -6.26
C TYR A 238 1.17 9.26 -7.64
N PRO A 239 0.53 9.53 -8.78
CA PRO A 239 1.25 9.62 -10.05
C PRO A 239 2.22 10.80 -10.08
N LEU A 240 1.90 11.94 -9.45
CA LEU A 240 2.73 13.14 -9.49
C LEU A 240 4.09 12.95 -8.81
N HIS A 241 4.14 12.38 -7.60
CA HIS A 241 5.42 12.18 -6.90
C HIS A 241 6.32 11.21 -7.67
N LEU A 242 5.76 10.15 -8.28
CA LEU A 242 6.51 9.22 -9.13
C LEU A 242 7.09 9.92 -10.36
N VAL A 243 6.34 10.80 -11.01
CA VAL A 243 6.86 11.60 -12.13
C VAL A 243 7.99 12.51 -11.69
N LEU A 244 7.83 13.23 -10.57
CA LEU A 244 8.87 14.13 -10.05
C LEU A 244 10.16 13.37 -9.67
N ILE A 245 10.02 12.22 -8.99
CA ILE A 245 11.16 11.36 -8.65
C ILE A 245 11.77 10.74 -9.92
N GLY A 246 10.95 10.40 -10.91
CA GLY A 246 11.42 9.92 -12.21
C GLY A 246 12.24 10.94 -12.98
N LEU A 247 11.90 12.23 -12.89
CA LEU A 247 12.71 13.32 -13.44
C LEU A 247 14.05 13.45 -12.70
N LEU A 248 14.05 13.32 -11.37
CA LEU A 248 15.27 13.31 -10.57
C LEU A 248 16.19 12.16 -10.97
N ARG A 249 15.64 10.95 -11.16
CA ARG A 249 16.39 9.78 -11.63
C ARG A 249 17.06 10.04 -12.99
N LEU A 250 16.35 10.65 -13.94
CA LEU A 250 16.94 11.03 -15.24
C LEU A 250 18.08 12.03 -15.08
N TYR A 251 17.95 12.99 -14.16
CA TYR A 251 19.00 13.97 -13.87
C TYR A 251 20.25 13.33 -13.24
N LEU A 252 20.07 12.38 -12.31
CA LEU A 252 21.19 11.75 -11.58
C LEU A 252 21.87 10.61 -12.35
N HIS A 253 21.09 9.78 -13.05
CA HIS A 253 21.58 8.52 -13.63
C HIS A 253 21.34 8.41 -15.15
N GLY A 254 20.64 9.36 -15.77
CA GLY A 254 20.20 9.25 -17.16
C GLY A 254 19.07 8.24 -17.35
N ASN A 255 18.87 7.77 -18.58
CA ASN A 255 17.77 6.86 -18.93
C ASN A 255 18.14 5.39 -18.68
N VAL A 256 18.41 5.06 -17.42
CA VAL A 256 18.68 3.69 -16.95
C VAL A 256 17.60 3.22 -15.98
N GLY A 257 17.38 1.90 -15.95
CA GLY A 257 16.53 1.26 -14.94
C GLY A 257 17.22 1.21 -13.59
N VAL A 258 16.48 1.53 -12.52
CA VAL A 258 17.01 1.63 -11.14
C VAL A 258 16.49 0.56 -10.18
N ILE A 259 15.57 -0.29 -10.64
CA ILE A 259 15.08 -1.48 -9.90
C ILE A 259 15.58 -2.75 -10.60
N VAL A 260 15.89 -3.78 -9.80
CA VAL A 260 16.31 -5.11 -10.28
C VAL A 260 15.27 -5.71 -11.24
N GLY A 261 15.73 -6.16 -12.41
CA GLY A 261 14.91 -6.60 -13.56
C GLY A 261 14.90 -5.60 -14.74
N GLY A 262 15.54 -4.44 -14.58
CA GLY A 262 15.68 -3.40 -15.62
C GLY A 262 16.98 -3.43 -16.45
N GLN A 263 17.84 -4.43 -16.25
CA GLN A 263 19.04 -4.68 -17.06
C GLN A 263 18.99 -6.07 -17.67
#